data_AF-A0A644WNL2-F1
#
_entry.id   AF-A0A644WNL2-F1
#
_cell.length_a   1.000
_cell.length_b   1.000
_cell.length_c   1.000
_cell.angle_alpha   90.00
_cell.angle_beta   90.00
_cell.angle_gamma   90.00
#
_symmetry.space_group_name_H-M   'P 1'
#
loop_
_entity.id
_entity.type
_entity.pdbx_description
1 polymer ?
#
loop_
_entity_poly.entity_id
_entity_poly.type
_entity_poly.pdbx_seq_one_letter_code
_entity_poly.pdbx_strand_id
1 'polypeptide(L)' 'MNNLVVVVCHSGMANAAAEAIDVSEMPGVVGTIAGDNTFLAVMRTEEDSLAFIEELNNIING' A
#
# COMPACT_ATOMS: atom_id res chain seq x y z
N MET A 1 -0.97 -17.87 2.51
CA MET A 1 -1.93 -17.36 1.51
C MET A 1 -2.48 -16.04 2.01
N ASN A 2 -1.75 -14.94 1.81
CA ASN A 2 -2.32 -13.58 1.86
C ASN A 2 -1.33 -12.58 1.25
N ASN A 3 -1.64 -12.03 0.08
CA ASN A 3 -0.83 -11.03 -0.62
C ASN A 3 -1.56 -9.67 -0.70
N LEU A 4 -2.46 -9.42 0.23
CA LEU A 4 -3.33 -8.26 0.28
C LEU A 4 -2.99 -7.43 1.51
N VAL A 5 -2.68 -6.15 1.31
CA VAL A 5 -2.39 -5.20 2.38
C VAL A 5 -3.48 -4.14 2.41
N VAL A 6 -4.17 -4.01 3.54
CA VAL A 6 -5.19 -2.98 3.77
C VAL A 6 -4.54 -1.82 4.49
N VAL A 7 -4.58 -0.63 3.90
CA VAL A 7 -3.98 0.58 4.46
C VAL A 7 -5.07 1.58 4.77
N VAL A 8 -5.10 2.04 6.02
CA VAL A 8 -6.04 3.07 6.49
C VAL A 8 -5.34 4.42 6.48
N CYS A 9 -6.04 5.43 6.00
CA CYS A 9 -5.60 6.81 5.85
C CYS A 9 -6.59 7.77 6.53
N HIS A 10 -6.25 9.05 6.59
CA HIS A 10 -7.24 10.08 6.90
C HIS A 10 -8.38 10.08 5.87
N SER A 11 -9.58 10.52 6.27
CA SER A 11 -10.74 10.59 5.36
C SER A 11 -10.45 11.49 4.16
N GLY A 12 -10.89 11.07 2.98
CA GLY A 12 -10.62 11.71 1.70
C GLY A 12 -9.22 11.46 1.11
N MET A 13 -8.33 10.75 1.81
CA MET A 13 -6.91 10.67 1.41
C MET A 13 -6.51 9.36 0.72
N ALA A 14 -7.38 8.33 0.70
CA ALA A 14 -6.99 7.02 0.18
C ALA A 14 -6.53 7.06 -1.28
N ASN A 15 -7.22 7.82 -2.14
CA ASN A 15 -6.84 7.96 -3.55
C ASN A 15 -5.45 8.60 -3.71
N ALA A 16 -5.15 9.65 -2.95
CA ALA A 16 -3.85 10.33 -3.03
C ALA A 16 -2.71 9.44 -2.53
N ALA A 17 -2.94 8.68 -1.46
CA ALA A 17 -1.97 7.73 -0.93
C ALA A 17 -1.73 6.56 -1.91
N ALA A 18 -2.80 5.99 -2.46
CA ALA A 18 -2.73 4.94 -3.48
C ALA A 18 -1.95 5.39 -4.72
N GLU A 19 -2.23 6.57 -5.26
CA GLU A 19 -1.50 7.13 -6.41
C GLU A 19 -0.01 7.28 -6.11
N ALA A 20 0.36 7.72 -4.90
CA ALA A 20 1.76 7.82 -4.50
C ALA A 20 2.46 6.44 -4.51
N ILE A 21 1.76 5.39 -4.09
CA ILE A 21 2.27 4.02 -4.18
C ILE A 21 2.38 3.55 -5.64
N ASP A 22 1.36 3.77 -6.46
CA ASP A 22 1.37 3.32 -7.85
C ASP A 22 2.49 4.01 -8.67
N VAL A 23 2.69 5.32 -8.47
CA VAL A 23 3.76 6.10 -9.14
C VAL A 23 5.14 5.77 -8.60
N SER A 24 5.27 5.35 -7.35
CA SER A 24 6.56 4.96 -6.77
C SER A 24 7.16 3.69 -7.39
N GLU A 25 6.34 2.91 -8.12
CA GLU A 25 6.72 1.62 -8.71
C GLU A 25 7.42 0.68 -7.71
N MET A 26 6.98 0.72 -6.45
CA MET A 26 7.56 -0.09 -5.37
C MET A 26 7.64 -1.58 -5.76
N PRO A 27 8.79 -2.24 -5.55
CA PRO A 27 8.94 -3.65 -5.88
C PRO A 27 7.87 -4.52 -5.22
N GLY A 28 7.35 -5.48 -5.98
CA GLY A 28 6.35 -6.43 -5.48
C GLY A 28 4.91 -5.93 -5.50
N VAL A 29 4.66 -4.63 -5.69
CA VAL A 29 3.29 -4.11 -5.88
C VAL A 29 2.77 -4.52 -7.25
N VAL A 30 1.56 -5.07 -7.29
CA VAL A 30 0.80 -5.34 -8.52
C VAL A 30 -0.06 -4.14 -8.89
N GLY A 31 -0.62 -3.48 -7.88
CA GLY A 31 -1.39 -2.23 -7.99
C GLY A 31 -2.28 -2.00 -6.77
N THR A 32 -3.00 -0.87 -6.78
CA THR A 32 -3.90 -0.48 -5.69
C THR A 32 -5.37 -0.33 -6.11
N ILE A 33 -6.29 -0.40 -5.15
CA ILE A 33 -7.71 0.01 -5.28
C ILE A 33 -8.08 0.86 -4.06
N ALA A 34 -8.45 2.11 -4.29
CA ALA A 34 -8.75 3.07 -3.22
C ALA A 34 -10.26 3.31 -3.01
N GLY A 35 -10.64 3.48 -1.74
CA GLY A 35 -11.93 4.00 -1.30
C GLY A 35 -11.82 5.45 -0.82
N ASP A 36 -12.40 5.77 0.34
CA ASP A 36 -12.32 7.11 0.96
C ASP A 36 -11.11 7.25 1.89
N ASN A 37 -11.10 6.46 2.96
CA ASN A 37 -10.09 6.48 4.02
C ASN A 37 -9.28 5.17 4.07
N THR A 38 -9.43 4.31 3.07
CA THR A 38 -8.78 3.00 3.01
C THR A 38 -8.45 2.68 1.56
N PHE A 39 -7.28 2.12 1.30
CA PHE A 39 -6.97 1.46 0.04
C PHE A 39 -6.45 0.04 0.27
N LEU A 40 -6.60 -0.78 -0.76
CA LEU A 40 -6.07 -2.13 -0.83
C LEU A 40 -4.87 -2.13 -1.77
N ALA A 41 -3.72 -2.61 -1.31
CA ALA A 41 -2.57 -2.93 -2.14
C ALA A 41 -2.54 -4.43 -2.41
N VAL A 42 -2.40 -4.81 -3.68
CA VAL A 42 -2.22 -6.20 -4.11
C VAL A 42 -0.73 -6.42 -4.36
N MET A 43 -0.17 -7.44 -3.72
CA MET A 43 1.25 -7.79 -3.78
C MET A 43 1.45 -9.05 -4.62
N ARG A 44 2.64 -9.23 -5.21
CA ARG A 44 2.92 -10.43 -6.01
C ARG A 44 3.03 -11.68 -5.15
N THR A 45 3.62 -11.54 -3.96
CA THR A 45 3.83 -12.63 -3.00
C THR A 45 3.48 -12.19 -1.58
N GLU A 46 3.44 -13.17 -0.67
CA GLU A 46 3.23 -12.91 0.76
C GLU A 46 4.45 -12.21 1.37
N GLU A 47 5.65 -12.56 0.91
CA GLU A 47 6.91 -11.94 1.31
C GLU A 47 6.97 -10.46 0.87
N ASP A 48 6.51 -10.15 -0.33
CA ASP A 48 6.40 -8.75 -0.81
C ASP A 48 5.46 -7.94 0.08
N SER A 49 4.43 -8.57 0.64
CA SER A 49 3.49 -7.90 1.55
C SER A 49 4.16 -7.48 2.86
N LEU A 50 5.03 -8.33 3.41
CA LEU A 50 5.80 -8.01 4.61
C LEU A 50 6.80 -6.89 4.33
N ALA A 51 7.52 -6.96 3.22
CA ALA A 51 8.48 -5.93 2.81
C ALA A 51 7.79 -4.57 2.58
N PHE A 52 6.62 -4.56 1.94
CA PHE A 52 5.84 -3.34 1.73
C PHE A 52 5.36 -2.72 3.05
N ILE A 53 4.93 -3.54 4.02
CA ILE A 53 4.54 -3.06 5.35
C ILE A 53 5.74 -2.45 6.09
N GLU A 54 6.92 -3.08 6.00
CA GLU A 54 8.16 -2.55 6.60
C GLU A 54 8.53 -1.19 5.97
N GLU A 55 8.49 -1.09 4.65
CA GLU A 55 8.80 0.15 3.94
C GLU A 55 7.81 1.28 4.27
N LEU A 56 6.51 1.00 4.32
CA LEU A 56 5.51 1.97 4.76
C LEU A 56 5.77 2.45 6.18
N ASN A 57 6.14 1.56 7.09
CA ASN A 57 6.46 1.93 8.46
C ASN A 57 7.71 2.83 8.53
N ASN A 58 8.70 2.61 7.67
CA ASN A 58 9.88 3.47 7.56
C ASN A 58 9.52 4.87 7.03
N ILE A 59 8.60 4.96 6.06
CA ILE A 59 8.13 6.25 5.53
C ILE A 59 7.32 7.03 6.57
N ILE A 60 6.49 6.35 7.36
CA ILE A 60 5.58 7.00 8.32
C ILE A 60 6.31 7.41 9.61
N ASN A 61 7.25 6.59 10.09
CA ASN A 61 7.95 6.81 11.36
C ASN A 61 9.38 7.36 11.21
N GLY A 62 9.85 7.51 9.96
CA GLY A 62 11.16 8.08 9.63
C GLY A 62 11.25 9.58 9.81
#